data_AF-A0A0Q0Q2H0-F1
#
_entry.id   AF-A0A0Q0Q2H0-F1
#
_cell.length_a   1.000
_cell.length_b   1.000
_cell.length_c   1.000
_cell.angle_alpha   90.00
_cell.angle_beta   90.00
_cell.angle_gamma   90.00
#
_symmetry.space_group_name_H-M   'P 1'
#
loop_
_entity.id
_entity.type
_entity.pdbx_description
1 polymer ?
#
loop_
_entity_poly.entity_id
_entity_poly.type
_entity_poly.pdbx_seq_one_letter_code
_entity_poly.pdbx_strand_id
1 'polypeptide(L)'
;MKNSTPIPSEQTQQEAQKIAKATQRPGQTKEQTKLITQGIEKGIALYKKQQKEKHRQADKLRKKALKAKQSSMEEIHEADDYVSELDDVPHTNQAKLAWILLVLSWVGFISYWWWQNS
;
A
#
# COMPACT_ATOMS: atom_id res chain seq x y z
N MET A 1 -34.32 4.27 -6.86
CA MET A 1 -32.88 4.59 -6.79
C MET A 1 -32.70 5.58 -5.64
N LYS A 2 -31.93 5.21 -4.59
CA LYS A 2 -31.74 6.09 -3.43
C LYS A 2 -30.59 7.04 -3.75
N ASN A 3 -30.93 8.28 -4.06
CA ASN A 3 -29.98 9.35 -4.36
C ASN A 3 -29.39 9.83 -3.03
N SER A 4 -28.43 9.09 -2.45
CA SER A 4 -27.66 9.61 -1.33
C SER A 4 -26.73 10.69 -1.87
N THR A 5 -27.27 11.91 -2.02
CA THR A 5 -26.45 13.12 -1.93
C THR A 5 -25.69 13.00 -0.62
N PRO A 6 -24.36 12.87 -0.65
CA PRO A 6 -23.59 12.77 0.58
C PRO A 6 -23.85 14.05 1.35
N ILE A 7 -24.51 13.93 2.50
CA ILE A 7 -24.69 15.05 3.43
C ILE A 7 -23.27 15.52 3.75
N PRO A 8 -22.91 16.76 3.36
CA PRO A 8 -21.55 17.23 3.55
C PRO A 8 -21.24 17.22 5.03
N SER A 9 -20.16 16.54 5.41
CA SER A 9 -19.69 16.49 6.79
C SER A 9 -19.51 17.93 7.30
N GLU A 10 -19.89 18.18 8.55
CA GLU A 10 -19.69 19.47 9.25
C GLU A 10 -18.27 20.00 9.06
N GLN A 11 -17.27 19.11 9.06
CA GLN A 11 -15.87 19.48 8.81
C GLN A 11 -15.65 20.07 7.41
N THR A 12 -16.30 19.49 6.39
CA THR A 12 -16.20 19.98 5.00
C THR A 12 -16.88 21.34 4.84
N GLN A 13 -17.98 21.58 5.55
CA GLN A 13 -18.65 22.89 5.58
C GLN A 13 -17.76 23.95 6.23
N GLN A 14 -17.14 23.63 7.37
CA GLN A 14 -16.21 24.53 8.08
C GLN A 14 -14.96 24.84 7.26
N GLU A 15 -14.36 23.83 6.64
CA GLU A 15 -13.23 24.01 5.71
C GLU A 15 -13.60 24.89 4.53
N ALA A 16 -14.75 24.64 3.91
CA ALA A 16 -15.24 25.45 2.80
C ALA A 16 -15.46 26.91 3.19
N GLN A 17 -16.04 27.17 4.37
CA GLN A 17 -16.22 28.52 4.90
C GLN A 17 -14.89 29.22 5.16
N LYS A 18 -13.91 28.50 5.73
CA LYS A 18 -12.57 29.06 6.00
C LYS A 18 -11.86 29.43 4.70
N ILE A 19 -11.91 28.57 3.69
CA ILE A 19 -11.30 28.82 2.38
C ILE A 19 -12.01 29.97 1.66
N ALA A 20 -13.34 30.00 1.66
CA ALA A 20 -14.12 31.08 1.05
C ALA A 20 -13.82 32.45 1.69
N LYS A 21 -13.72 32.51 3.02
CA LYS A 21 -13.34 33.73 3.74
C LYS A 21 -11.88 34.13 3.49
N ALA A 22 -10.96 33.17 3.44
CA ALA A 22 -9.55 33.43 3.17
C ALA A 22 -9.30 33.96 1.74
N THR A 23 -10.15 33.60 0.78
CA THR A 23 -10.07 34.03 -0.62
C THR A 23 -11.03 35.17 -0.98
N GLN A 24 -11.72 35.72 0.02
CA GLN A 24 -12.69 36.80 -0.17
C GLN A 24 -12.01 38.06 -0.70
N ARG A 25 -12.55 38.62 -1.78
CA ARG A 25 -12.09 39.90 -2.35
C ARG A 25 -12.80 41.07 -1.65
N PRO A 26 -12.13 42.22 -1.49
CA PRO A 26 -12.76 43.42 -0.96
C PRO A 26 -13.94 43.83 -1.85
N GLY A 27 -15.10 44.08 -1.25
CA GLY A 27 -16.36 44.39 -1.95
C GLY A 27 -17.27 43.19 -2.27
N GLN A 28 -16.88 41.95 -1.92
CA GLN A 28 -17.73 40.76 -2.11
C GLN A 28 -18.92 40.74 -1.14
N THR A 29 -20.13 40.42 -1.63
CA THR A 29 -21.34 40.30 -0.80
C THR A 29 -21.37 38.98 -0.03
N LYS A 30 -22.06 38.96 1.12
CA LYS A 30 -22.20 37.74 1.94
C LYS A 30 -22.84 36.59 1.16
N GLU A 31 -23.77 36.90 0.25
CA GLU A 31 -24.42 35.91 -0.59
C GLU A 31 -23.44 35.27 -1.60
N GLN A 32 -22.57 36.08 -2.22
CA GLN A 32 -21.50 35.57 -3.10
C GLN A 32 -20.52 34.68 -2.34
N THR A 33 -20.09 35.08 -1.14
CA THR A 33 -19.23 34.24 -0.29
C THR A 33 -19.93 32.92 0.07
N LYS A 34 -21.25 32.94 0.30
CA LYS A 34 -22.05 31.74 0.58
C LYS A 34 -22.14 30.81 -0.63
N LEU A 35 -22.34 31.34 -1.85
CA LEU A 35 -22.32 30.56 -3.08
C LEU A 35 -20.96 29.91 -3.32
N ILE A 36 -19.87 30.64 -3.08
CA ILE A 36 -18.49 30.11 -3.17
C ILE A 36 -18.28 28.99 -2.14
N THR A 37 -18.72 29.21 -0.90
CA THR A 37 -18.67 28.20 0.17
C THR A 37 -19.36 26.90 -0.29
N GLN A 38 -20.58 26.99 -0.80
CA GLN A 38 -21.33 25.83 -1.30
C GLN A 38 -20.63 25.14 -2.49
N GLY A 39 -19.98 25.91 -3.36
CA GLY A 39 -19.18 25.37 -4.47
C GLY A 39 -17.99 24.56 -3.99
N ILE A 40 -17.21 25.10 -3.04
CA ILE A 40 -16.04 24.43 -2.44
C ILE A 40 -16.48 23.17 -1.68
N GLU A 41 -17.57 23.27 -0.91
CA GLU A 41 -18.15 22.14 -0.18
C GLU A 41 -18.50 20.98 -1.10
N LYS A 42 -19.22 21.25 -2.19
CA LYS A 42 -19.54 20.25 -3.23
C LYS A 42 -18.27 19.68 -3.88
N GLY A 43 -17.29 20.53 -4.18
CA GLY A 43 -16.01 20.13 -4.78
C GLY A 43 -15.26 19.12 -3.90
N ILE A 44 -15.11 19.42 -2.61
CA ILE A 44 -14.44 18.53 -1.64
C ILE A 44 -15.20 17.21 -1.52
N ALA A 45 -16.54 17.24 -1.47
CA ALA A 45 -17.36 16.05 -1.38
C ALA A 45 -17.20 15.13 -2.62
N LEU A 46 -17.22 15.71 -3.82
CA LEU A 46 -17.02 14.98 -5.07
C LEU A 46 -15.61 14.37 -5.14
N TYR A 47 -14.58 15.13 -4.79
CA TYR A 47 -13.21 14.65 -4.79
C TYR A 47 -13.01 13.49 -3.81
N LYS A 48 -13.49 13.63 -2.56
CA LYS A 48 -13.41 12.55 -1.55
C LYS A 48 -14.14 11.29 -2.02
N LYS A 49 -15.29 11.43 -2.68
CA LYS A 49 -16.04 10.29 -3.25
C LYS A 49 -15.22 9.57 -4.33
N GLN A 50 -14.67 10.32 -5.29
CA GLN A 50 -13.86 9.75 -6.38
C GLN A 50 -12.61 9.02 -5.83
N GLN A 51 -11.93 9.63 -4.85
CA GLN A 51 -10.78 9.03 -4.18
C GLN A 51 -11.14 7.71 -3.47
N LYS A 52 -12.24 7.68 -2.71
CA LYS A 52 -12.70 6.46 -2.03
C LYS A 52 -13.01 5.34 -3.03
N GLU A 53 -13.61 5.68 -4.16
CA GLU A 53 -13.89 4.71 -5.21
C GLU A 53 -12.62 4.16 -5.84
N LYS A 54 -11.65 5.03 -6.16
CA LYS A 54 -10.34 4.63 -6.70
C LYS A 54 -9.60 3.69 -5.73
N HIS A 55 -9.57 4.03 -4.44
CA HIS A 55 -8.98 3.17 -3.41
C HIS A 55 -9.66 1.79 -3.38
N ARG A 56 -10.99 1.76 -3.39
CA ARG A 56 -11.75 0.49 -3.41
C ARG A 56 -11.44 -0.36 -4.65
N GLN A 57 -11.26 0.25 -5.81
CA GLN A 57 -10.87 -0.46 -7.03
C GLN A 57 -9.46 -1.03 -6.91
N ALA A 58 -8.50 -0.24 -6.41
CA ALA A 58 -7.14 -0.70 -6.17
C ALA A 58 -7.09 -1.87 -5.17
N ASP A 59 -7.86 -1.81 -4.09
CA ASP A 59 -7.93 -2.88 -3.10
C ASP A 59 -8.54 -4.16 -3.67
N LYS A 60 -9.56 -4.04 -4.52
CA LYS A 60 -10.12 -5.18 -5.26
C LYS A 60 -9.09 -5.82 -6.17
N LEU A 61 -8.31 -5.02 -6.91
CA LEU A 61 -7.25 -5.53 -7.78
C LEU A 61 -6.16 -6.23 -6.98
N ARG A 62 -5.68 -5.63 -5.88
CA ARG A 62 -4.71 -6.28 -4.98
C ARG A 62 -5.24 -7.60 -4.44
N LYS A 63 -6.48 -7.63 -3.93
CA LYS A 63 -7.07 -8.86 -3.40
C LYS A 63 -7.20 -9.95 -4.47
N LYS A 64 -7.57 -9.59 -5.70
CA LYS A 64 -7.61 -10.54 -6.83
C LYS A 64 -6.21 -11.06 -7.17
N ALA A 65 -5.21 -10.19 -7.23
CA ALA A 65 -3.83 -10.58 -7.51
C ALA A 65 -3.25 -11.52 -6.43
N LEU A 66 -3.53 -11.24 -5.16
CA LEU A 66 -3.13 -12.12 -4.04
C LEU A 66 -3.80 -13.49 -4.13
N LYS A 67 -5.11 -13.54 -4.42
CA LYS A 67 -5.82 -14.80 -4.61
C LYS A 67 -5.29 -15.61 -5.80
N ALA A 68 -4.97 -14.95 -6.92
CA ALA A 68 -4.39 -15.61 -8.08
C ALA A 68 -3.01 -16.21 -7.76
N LYS A 69 -2.16 -15.48 -7.02
CA LYS A 69 -0.86 -15.99 -6.55
C LYS A 69 -0.98 -17.15 -5.56
N GLN A 70 -1.99 -17.14 -4.70
CA GLN A 70 -2.26 -18.26 -3.79
C GLN A 70 -2.75 -19.49 -4.56
N SER A 71 -3.68 -19.31 -5.49
CA SER A 71 -4.18 -20.40 -6.35
C SER A 71 -3.08 -21.01 -7.23
N SER A 72 -2.15 -20.20 -7.75
CA SER A 72 -1.00 -20.73 -8.49
C SER A 72 0.01 -21.47 -7.60
N MET A 73 0.12 -21.09 -6.32
CA MET A 73 0.98 -21.83 -5.37
C MET A 73 0.35 -23.17 -4.98
N GLU A 74 -0.98 -23.23 -4.93
CA GLU A 74 -1.75 -24.45 -4.64
C GLU A 74 -1.72 -25.43 -5.82
N GLU A 75 -1.76 -24.93 -7.06
CA GLU A 75 -1.60 -25.73 -8.29
C GLU A 75 -0.15 -26.25 -8.47
N ILE A 76 0.87 -25.52 -8.01
CA ILE A 76 2.25 -26.02 -7.97
C ILE A 76 2.41 -27.14 -6.93
N HIS A 77 1.71 -27.09 -5.80
CA HIS A 77 1.72 -28.19 -4.82
C HIS A 77 1.02 -29.47 -5.31
N GLU A 78 0.03 -29.40 -6.20
CA GLU A 78 -0.56 -30.62 -6.81
C GLU A 78 0.26 -31.18 -7.98
N ALA A 79 1.05 -30.34 -8.67
CA ALA A 79 1.95 -30.81 -9.73
C ALA A 79 3.26 -31.42 -9.20
N ASP A 80 3.68 -31.07 -7.97
CA ASP A 80 4.85 -31.68 -7.32
C ASP A 80 4.58 -33.10 -6.79
N ASP A 81 3.32 -33.52 -6.61
CA ASP A 81 2.99 -34.86 -6.10
C ASP A 81 3.16 -35.97 -7.17
N TYR A 82 3.36 -35.60 -8.45
CA TYR A 82 3.66 -36.55 -9.55
C TYR A 82 5.11 -36.50 -10.04
N VAL A 83 5.96 -35.63 -9.49
CA VAL A 83 7.41 -35.56 -9.81
C VAL A 83 8.28 -35.71 -8.55
N SER A 84 7.69 -36.11 -7.43
CA SER A 84 8.39 -36.42 -6.18
C SER A 84 8.92 -37.86 -6.16
N GLU A 85 9.71 -38.26 -7.17
CA GLU A 85 10.56 -39.46 -7.07
C GLU A 85 11.98 -39.29 -7.63
N LEU A 86 12.40 -38.09 -8.08
CA LEU A 86 13.75 -37.92 -8.63
C LEU A 86 14.54 -36.66 -8.25
N ASP A 87 14.04 -35.70 -7.48
CA ASP A 87 14.88 -34.60 -6.99
C ASP A 87 14.38 -34.01 -5.67
N ASP A 88 14.58 -34.77 -4.59
CA ASP A 88 14.44 -34.27 -3.23
C ASP A 88 15.70 -33.46 -2.86
N VAL A 89 15.79 -32.23 -3.36
CA VAL A 89 16.79 -31.26 -2.90
C VAL A 89 16.08 -30.17 -2.10
N PRO A 90 16.02 -30.28 -0.76
CA PRO A 90 15.28 -29.32 0.03
C PRO A 90 15.97 -27.95 -0.06
N HIS A 91 15.23 -26.94 -0.52
CA HIS A 91 15.64 -25.52 -0.53
C HIS A 91 16.03 -24.95 0.85
N THR A 92 16.00 -25.77 1.91
CA THR A 92 16.53 -25.48 3.25
C THR A 92 18.06 -25.61 3.33
N ASN A 93 18.69 -26.37 2.43
CA ASN A 93 20.14 -26.62 2.44
C ASN A 93 20.97 -25.42 1.95
N GLN A 94 20.40 -24.58 1.09
CA GLN A 94 21.12 -23.43 0.52
C GLN A 94 21.43 -22.36 1.59
N ALA A 95 20.50 -22.14 2.53
CA ALA A 95 20.74 -21.28 3.69
C ALA A 95 21.81 -21.87 4.62
N LYS A 96 21.77 -23.18 4.90
CA LYS A 96 22.78 -23.85 5.74
C LYS A 96 24.19 -23.79 5.15
N LEU A 97 24.31 -23.98 3.83
CA LEU A 97 25.56 -23.83 3.10
C LEU A 97 26.11 -22.40 3.26
N ALA A 98 25.27 -21.37 3.09
CA ALA A 98 25.70 -19.98 3.29
C ALA A 98 26.23 -19.72 4.71
N TRP A 99 25.58 -20.28 5.74
CA TRP A 99 26.06 -20.16 7.13
C TRP A 99 27.38 -20.91 7.39
N ILE A 100 27.55 -22.11 6.83
CA ILE A 100 28.80 -22.88 6.96
C ILE A 100 29.95 -22.15 6.27
N LEU A 101 29.76 -21.66 5.04
CA LEU A 101 30.76 -20.88 4.33
C LEU A 101 31.11 -19.58 5.10
N LEU A 102 30.12 -18.94 5.72
CA LEU A 102 30.33 -17.72 6.50
C LEU A 102 31.20 -17.99 7.75
N VAL A 103 30.89 -19.05 8.50
CA VAL A 103 31.70 -19.45 9.68
C VAL A 103 33.12 -19.79 9.25
N LEU A 104 33.28 -20.55 8.16
CA LEU A 104 34.59 -20.94 7.64
C LEU A 104 35.42 -19.70 7.22
N SER A 105 34.78 -18.71 6.59
CA SER A 105 35.44 -17.46 6.20
C SER A 105 35.92 -16.63 7.39
N TRP A 106 35.14 -16.57 8.47
CA TRP A 106 35.50 -15.81 9.67
C TRP A 106 36.64 -16.47 10.47
N VAL A 107 36.63 -17.80 10.59
CA VAL A 107 37.70 -18.53 11.28
C VAL A 107 39.04 -18.30 10.58
N GLY A 108 39.09 -18.41 9.25
CA GLY A 108 40.30 -18.11 8.49
C GLY A 108 40.79 -16.67 8.68
N PHE A 109 39.86 -15.70 8.68
CA PHE A 109 40.19 -14.29 8.90
C PHE A 109 40.71 -14.01 10.31
N ILE A 110 40.10 -14.60 11.35
CA ILE A 110 40.53 -14.45 12.74
C ILE A 110 41.91 -15.07 12.95
N SER A 111 42.14 -16.29 12.43
CA SER A 111 43.44 -16.95 12.53
C SER A 111 44.54 -16.16 11.83
N TYR A 112 44.27 -15.62 10.64
CA TYR A 112 45.20 -14.76 9.92
C TYR A 112 45.48 -13.45 10.68
N TRP A 113 44.44 -12.82 11.21
CA TRP A 113 44.58 -11.58 11.98
C TRP A 113 45.38 -11.78 13.27
N TRP A 114 45.19 -12.92 13.95
CA TRP A 114 45.96 -13.29 15.14
C TRP A 114 47.43 -13.58 14.83
N TRP A 115 47.72 -14.26 13.71
CA TRP A 115 49.10 -14.43 13.23
C TRP A 115 49.73 -13.06 12.98
N GLN A 116 49.04 -12.17 12.25
CA GLN A 116 49.59 -10.89 11.86
C GLN A 116 49.81 -9.92 13.04
N ASN A 117 49.07 -10.10 14.15
CA ASN A 117 49.10 -9.23 15.33
C ASN A 117 49.86 -9.86 16.53
N SER A 118 50.55 -10.98 16.32
CA SER A 118 51.45 -11.59 17.31
C SER A 118 52.91 -11.47 16.88
#